data_AF-A0A845BAA3-F1
#
_entry.id   AF-A0A845BAA3-F1
#
_cell.length_a   1.000
_cell.length_b   1.000
_cell.length_c   1.000
_cell.angle_alpha   90.00
_cell.angle_beta   90.00
_cell.angle_gamma   90.00
#
_symmetry.space_group_name_H-M   'P 1'
#
loop_
_entity.id
_entity.type
_entity.pdbx_description
1 polymer ?
#
loop_
_entity_poly.entity_id
_entity_poly.type
_entity_poly.pdbx_seq_one_letter_code
_entity_poly.pdbx_strand_id
1 'polypeptide(L)'
;MSRRDVVAIEDLQPAIRRVVEDYNTFVAHGPAPGTHDDAKAFAAHHAAAKAALAHLEHLLKLARATGAGEEESGLAQAAALLRQARGALAEEPPTEEECDADDGPSG
;
A
#
# COMPACT_ATOMS: atom_id res chain seq x y z
N MET A 1 20.46 -23.28 11.64
CA MET A 1 19.66 -22.04 11.63
C MET A 1 19.77 -21.45 10.23
N SER A 2 18.66 -21.44 9.49
CA SER A 2 18.64 -21.10 8.05
C SER A 2 18.60 -19.59 7.87
N ARG A 3 19.31 -19.09 6.84
CA ARG A 3 19.45 -17.70 6.31
C ARG A 3 18.17 -16.83 6.17
N ARG A 4 17.02 -17.30 6.64
CA ARG A 4 15.75 -16.58 6.81
C ARG A 4 15.60 -16.03 8.23
N ASP A 5 16.71 -15.81 8.93
CA ASP A 5 16.71 -14.97 10.12
C ASP A 5 16.30 -13.57 9.65
N VAL A 6 15.00 -13.30 9.82
CA VAL A 6 14.48 -12.10 10.47
C VAL A 6 15.24 -10.86 10.02
N VAL A 7 14.62 -10.04 9.15
CA VAL A 7 14.95 -8.60 9.09
C VAL A 7 15.21 -8.19 10.52
N ALA A 8 16.47 -7.86 10.85
CA ALA A 8 16.85 -7.67 12.23
C ALA A 8 15.89 -6.64 12.81
N ILE A 9 15.49 -6.76 14.07
CA ILE A 9 14.59 -5.78 14.70
C ILE A 9 15.14 -4.34 14.48
N GLU A 10 16.47 -4.24 14.44
CA GLU A 10 17.26 -3.05 14.14
C GLU A 10 17.00 -2.46 12.72
N ASP A 11 16.63 -3.30 11.74
CA ASP A 11 16.30 -2.91 10.36
C ASP A 11 14.82 -2.58 10.15
N LEU A 12 13.97 -2.83 11.15
CA LEU A 12 12.52 -2.75 10.99
C LEU A 12 12.00 -1.30 11.03
N GLN A 13 12.52 -0.48 11.93
CA GLN A 13 12.24 0.96 11.98
C GLN A 13 12.59 1.69 10.66
N PRO A 14 13.80 1.55 10.09
CA PRO A 14 14.12 2.19 8.82
C PRO A 14 13.27 1.64 7.67
N ALA A 15 12.93 0.35 7.66
CA ALA A 15 12.02 -0.22 6.66
C ALA A 15 10.60 0.38 6.75
N ILE A 16 10.04 0.53 7.96
CA ILE A 16 8.74 1.18 8.19
C ILE A 16 8.76 2.62 7.66
N ARG A 17 9.79 3.40 8.01
CA ARG A 17 9.93 4.79 7.54
C ARG A 17 9.98 4.87 6.02
N ARG A 18 10.74 3.96 5.39
CA ARG A 18 10.87 3.93 3.93
C ARG A 18 9.54 3.68 3.24
N VAL A 19 8.77 2.70 3.72
CA VAL A 19 7.47 2.38 3.12
C VAL A 19 6.46 3.52 3.31
N VAL A 20 6.51 4.23 4.44
CA VAL A 20 5.68 5.44 4.66
C VAL A 20 6.06 6.55 3.68
N GLU A 21 7.35 6.78 3.45
CA GLU A 21 7.84 7.77 2.48
C GLU A 21 7.41 7.43 1.04
N ASP A 22 7.54 6.18 0.63
CA ASP A 22 7.13 5.72 -0.70
C ASP A 22 5.61 5.89 -0.89
N TYR A 23 4.79 5.52 0.12
CA TYR A 23 3.34 5.75 0.09
C TYR A 23 2.99 7.24 -0.06
N ASN A 24 3.59 8.11 0.75
CA ASN A 24 3.36 9.55 0.66
C ASN A 24 3.78 10.12 -0.71
N THR A 25 4.88 9.60 -1.27
CA THR A 25 5.36 9.98 -2.61
C THR A 25 4.34 9.62 -3.68
N PHE A 26 3.77 8.41 -3.62
CA PHE A 26 2.72 8.00 -4.54
C PHE A 26 1.50 8.92 -4.41
N VAL A 27 0.99 9.15 -3.21
CA VAL A 27 -0.20 9.99 -3.03
C VAL A 27 0.03 11.45 -3.46
N ALA A 28 1.19 12.03 -3.15
CA ALA A 28 1.46 13.44 -3.42
C ALA A 28 1.73 13.77 -4.89
N HIS A 29 2.40 12.89 -5.63
CA HIS A 29 2.82 13.18 -7.01
C HIS A 29 1.85 12.66 -8.06
N GLY A 30 0.95 11.72 -7.70
CA GLY A 30 0.08 11.06 -8.66
C GLY A 30 0.86 10.28 -9.74
N PRO A 31 0.18 9.74 -10.77
CA PRO A 31 0.85 9.17 -11.93
C PRO A 31 1.72 10.22 -12.62
N ALA A 32 2.74 9.76 -13.36
CA ALA A 32 3.77 10.63 -13.95
C ALA A 32 3.20 11.85 -14.69
N PRO A 33 3.84 13.03 -14.59
CA PRO A 33 3.37 14.24 -15.29
C PRO A 33 3.22 13.99 -16.80
N GLY A 34 2.05 14.30 -17.34
CA GLY A 34 1.72 14.08 -18.76
C GLY A 34 1.08 12.73 -19.08
N THR A 35 0.89 11.85 -18.09
CA THR A 35 0.14 10.59 -18.24
C THR A 35 -1.18 10.59 -17.47
N HIS A 36 -1.70 11.77 -17.07
CA HIS A 36 -2.93 11.87 -16.29
C HIS A 36 -4.17 11.35 -17.05
N ASP A 37 -4.13 11.34 -18.38
CA ASP A 37 -5.18 10.77 -19.23
C ASP A 37 -4.98 9.26 -19.51
N ASP A 38 -3.88 8.67 -19.06
CA ASP A 38 -3.60 7.24 -19.21
C ASP A 38 -4.16 6.46 -18.01
N ALA A 39 -5.34 5.86 -18.21
CA ALA A 39 -5.99 4.99 -17.23
C ALA A 39 -5.06 3.88 -16.71
N LYS A 40 -4.16 3.36 -17.55
CA LYS A 40 -3.18 2.34 -17.15
C LYS A 40 -2.12 2.91 -16.21
N ALA A 41 -1.65 4.13 -16.46
CA ALA A 41 -0.69 4.80 -15.59
C ALA A 41 -1.31 5.10 -14.21
N PHE A 42 -2.56 5.56 -14.18
CA PHE A 42 -3.31 5.73 -12.94
C PHE A 42 -3.49 4.42 -12.18
N ALA A 43 -3.96 3.36 -12.85
CA ALA A 43 -4.17 2.04 -12.23
C ALA A 43 -2.86 1.45 -11.69
N ALA A 44 -1.75 1.56 -12.42
CA ALA A 44 -0.44 1.09 -11.98
C ALA A 44 0.05 1.86 -10.74
N HIS A 45 -0.16 3.17 -10.71
CA HIS A 45 0.19 4.02 -9.59
C HIS A 45 -0.64 3.69 -8.34
N HIS A 46 -1.94 3.53 -8.52
CA HIS A 46 -2.85 3.12 -7.44
C HIS A 46 -2.50 1.73 -6.89
N ALA A 47 -2.16 0.77 -7.77
CA ALA A 47 -1.70 -0.55 -7.36
C ALA A 47 -0.39 -0.48 -6.57
N ALA A 48 0.56 0.39 -6.96
CA ALA A 48 1.80 0.62 -6.22
C ALA A 48 1.54 1.20 -4.81
N ALA A 49 0.63 2.17 -4.70
CA ALA A 49 0.23 2.74 -3.41
C ALA A 49 -0.39 1.67 -2.48
N LYS A 50 -1.28 0.82 -3.03
CA LYS A 50 -1.87 -0.32 -2.29
C LYS A 50 -0.81 -1.32 -1.83
N ALA A 51 0.15 -1.65 -2.70
CA ALA A 51 1.25 -2.57 -2.36
C ALA A 51 2.13 -2.02 -1.23
N ALA A 52 2.43 -0.72 -1.22
CA ALA A 52 3.17 -0.08 -0.14
C ALA A 52 2.44 -0.23 1.21
N LEU A 53 1.12 0.00 1.25
CA LEU A 53 0.34 -0.19 2.49
C LEU A 53 0.33 -1.64 2.97
N ALA A 54 0.21 -2.61 2.07
CA ALA A 54 0.27 -4.02 2.42
C ALA A 54 1.64 -4.39 3.04
N HIS A 55 2.72 -3.83 2.51
CA HIS A 55 4.06 -4.02 3.07
C HIS A 55 4.19 -3.37 4.45
N LEU A 56 3.68 -2.15 4.63
CA LEU A 56 3.65 -1.47 5.92
C LEU A 56 2.92 -2.30 6.99
N GLU A 57 1.78 -2.87 6.65
CA GLU A 57 1.02 -3.75 7.55
C GLU A 57 1.84 -4.99 7.95
N HIS A 58 2.56 -5.59 7.00
CA HIS A 58 3.43 -6.72 7.30
C HIS A 58 4.55 -6.35 8.27
N LEU A 59 5.22 -5.22 8.06
CA LEU A 59 6.28 -4.73 8.95
C LEU A 59 5.76 -4.43 10.36
N LEU A 60 4.57 -3.83 10.48
CA LEU A 60 3.93 -3.59 11.77
C LEU A 60 3.58 -4.90 12.50
N LYS A 61 3.15 -5.93 11.79
CA LYS A 61 2.91 -7.26 12.37
C LYS A 61 4.21 -7.89 12.88
N LEU A 62 5.29 -7.79 12.11
CA LEU A 62 6.61 -8.26 12.53
C LEU A 62 7.11 -7.52 13.78
N ALA A 63 6.93 -6.19 13.83
CA ALA A 63 7.38 -5.37 14.95
C ALA A 63 6.68 -5.72 16.26
N ARG A 64 5.37 -5.99 16.17
CA ARG A 64 4.59 -6.47 17.33
C ARG A 64 5.04 -7.85 17.78
N ALA A 65 5.32 -8.76 16.84
CA ALA A 65 5.76 -10.12 17.15
C ALA A 65 7.13 -10.16 17.83
N THR A 66 7.98 -9.17 17.59
CA THR A 66 9.33 -9.07 18.19
C THR A 66 9.36 -8.37 19.54
N GLY A 67 8.20 -7.93 20.06
CA GLY A 67 8.12 -7.25 21.36
C GLY A 67 8.68 -5.84 21.35
N ALA A 68 8.87 -5.21 20.18
CA ALA A 68 9.04 -3.78 20.09
C ALA A 68 7.73 -3.14 20.60
N GLY A 69 7.76 -2.69 21.87
CA GLY A 69 6.58 -2.14 22.53
C GLY A 69 5.92 -1.05 21.71
N GLU A 70 4.59 -0.96 21.77
CA GLU A 70 3.79 0.05 21.04
C GLU A 70 4.16 1.51 21.40
N GLU A 71 5.01 1.72 22.41
CA GLU A 71 5.46 3.03 22.89
C GLU A 71 6.49 3.71 21.98
N GLU A 72 7.09 3.01 21.02
CA GLU A 72 7.95 3.71 20.07
C GLU A 72 7.10 4.55 19.11
N SER A 73 7.11 5.87 19.32
CA SER A 73 6.31 6.87 18.60
C SER A 73 6.20 6.66 17.08
N GLY A 74 7.22 6.04 16.45
CA GLY A 74 7.20 5.69 15.03
C GLY A 74 6.19 4.60 14.66
N LEU A 75 5.99 3.56 15.49
CA LEU A 75 5.00 2.51 15.25
C LEU A 75 3.57 3.06 15.34
N ALA A 76 3.30 3.86 16.37
CA ALA A 76 1.98 4.47 16.56
C ALA A 76 1.60 5.39 15.39
N GLN A 77 2.56 6.19 14.91
CA GLN A 77 2.38 7.05 13.74
C GLN A 77 2.13 6.24 12.47
N ALA A 78 2.92 5.21 12.21
CA ALA A 78 2.76 4.32 11.04
C ALA A 78 1.40 3.59 11.07
N ALA A 79 0.95 3.12 12.24
CA ALA A 79 -0.35 2.50 12.40
C ALA A 79 -1.51 3.47 12.17
N ALA A 80 -1.38 4.73 12.61
CA ALA A 80 -2.37 5.78 12.35
C ALA A 80 -2.46 6.08 10.84
N LEU A 81 -1.32 6.23 10.18
CA LEU A 81 -1.25 6.47 8.73
C LEU A 81 -1.88 5.32 7.93
N LEU A 82 -1.60 4.07 8.28
CA LEU A 82 -2.22 2.90 7.63
C LEU A 82 -3.76 2.94 7.72
N ARG A 83 -4.32 3.33 8.87
CA ARG A 83 -5.78 3.45 9.04
C ARG A 83 -6.36 4.56 8.16
N GLN A 84 -5.73 5.74 8.14
CA GLN A 84 -6.17 6.88 7.34
C GLN A 84 -6.12 6.55 5.84
N ALA A 85 -5.00 5.98 5.39
CA ALA A 85 -4.78 5.58 4.01
C ALA A 85 -5.83 4.58 3.51
N ARG A 86 -6.14 3.55 4.31
CA ARG A 86 -7.18 2.57 3.97
C ARG A 86 -8.57 3.20 3.92
N GLY A 87 -8.88 4.14 4.79
CA GLY A 87 -10.14 4.88 4.75
C GLY A 87 -10.29 5.67 3.45
N ALA A 88 -9.24 6.39 3.04
CA ALA A 88 -9.25 7.17 1.80
C ALA A 88 -9.37 6.29 0.54
N LEU A 89 -8.72 5.12 0.51
CA LEU A 89 -8.78 4.21 -0.63
C LEU A 89 -10.07 3.36 -0.69
N ALA A 90 -10.80 3.23 0.42
CA ALA A 90 -12.05 2.47 0.47
C ALA A 90 -13.27 3.27 -0.03
N GLU A 91 -13.15 4.59 -0.17
CA GLU A 91 -14.20 5.44 -0.76
C GLU A 91 -14.23 5.42 -2.30
N GLU A 92 -13.28 4.74 -2.96
CA GLU A 92 -13.40 4.49 -4.40
C GLU A 92 -14.48 3.43 -4.67
N PRO A 93 -15.52 3.73 -5.46
CA PRO A 93 -16.54 2.75 -5.81
C PRO A 93 -15.89 1.58 -6.55
N PRO A 94 -16.44 0.36 -6.41
CA PRO A 94 -15.97 -0.78 -7.19
C PRO A 94 -16.02 -0.37 -8.66
N THR A 95 -14.87 -0.40 -9.34
CA THR A 95 -14.83 -0.33 -10.80
C THR A 95 -15.69 -1.48 -11.29
N GLU A 96 -16.85 -1.11 -11.81
CA GLU A 96 -17.86 -1.99 -12.37
C GLU A 96 -17.15 -3.01 -13.25
N GLU A 97 -17.37 -4.29 -12.93
CA GLU A 97 -17.02 -5.41 -13.78
C GLU A 97 -17.40 -5.04 -15.21
N GLU A 98 -16.49 -5.27 -16.17
CA GLU A 98 -16.82 -5.26 -17.58
C GLU A 98 -18.01 -6.20 -17.79
N CYS A 99 -19.22 -5.63 -17.76
CA CYS A 99 -20.42 -6.24 -18.29
C CYS A 99 -20.25 -6.21 -19.80
N ASP A 100 -19.43 -7.11 -20.32
CA ASP A 100 -19.47 -7.51 -21.72
C ASP A 100 -20.74 -8.35 -21.91
N ALA A 101 -21.87 -7.64 -21.92
CA ALA A 101 -23.11 -8.11 -22.49
C ALA A 101 -23.22 -7.45 -23.87
N ASP A 102 -22.79 -8.16 -24.91
CA ASP A 102 -23.30 -7.96 -26.27
C ASP A 102 -23.18 -9.29 -27.03
N ASP A 103 -24.22 -10.11 -27.02
CA ASP A 103 -25.29 -10.14 -28.02
C ASP A 103 -24.88 -11.01 -29.23
N GLY A 104 -25.35 -12.26 -29.22
CA GLY A 104 -25.25 -13.10 -30.40
C GLY A 104 -26.30 -12.70 -31.43
N PRO A 105 -26.00 -12.72 -32.74
CA PRO A 105 -27.04 -12.83 -33.74
C PRO A 105 -27.26 -14.28 -34.17
N SER A 106 -28.55 -14.58 -34.27
CA SER A 106 -29.22 -15.75 -34.79
C SER A 106 -28.78 -16.17 -36.20
N GLY A 107 -28.91 -17.47 -36.51
CA GLY A 107 -28.80 -18.02 -37.87
C GLY A 107 -28.63 -19.52 -37.92
#